data_AF-A0A3N5WQM1-F1
#
_entry.id   AF-A0A3N5WQM1-F1
#
_cell.length_a   1.000
_cell.length_b   1.000
_cell.length_c   1.000
_cell.angle_alpha   90.00
_cell.angle_beta   90.00
_cell.angle_gamma   90.00
#
_symmetry.space_group_name_H-M   'P 1'
#
loop_
_entity.id
_entity.type
_entity.pdbx_description
1 polymer ?
#
loop_
_entity_poly.entity_id
_entity_poly.type
_entity_poly.pdbx_seq_one_letter_code
_entity_poly.pdbx_strand_id
1 'polypeptide(L)'
;MPGPASKPSRNPGRRSRAEIGRQGRAMIFLTSKTRIAVSVTLLLGLGLLGSAFAAKPRVIVLTDIGGDPDDEQSMVRLLVYANQLDIEGLIATTSTWKRSLSPDRITERVNAYAQVRPSLLRHDPGYPTAEHLGSLVKSGQPGYGMASVGDGKSTDGSRLIVD
;
A
#
# COMPACT_ATOMS: atom_id res chain seq x y z
N MET A 1 17.89 -46.48 87.92
CA MET A 1 17.76 -45.13 88.51
C MET A 1 19.05 -44.35 88.21
N PRO A 2 18.96 -43.04 87.93
CA PRO A 2 19.79 -42.35 86.95
C PRO A 2 20.84 -41.37 87.54
N GLY A 3 21.99 -41.27 86.88
CA GLY A 3 22.82 -40.05 86.64
C GLY A 3 23.34 -39.21 87.83
N PRO A 4 24.15 -38.16 87.58
CA PRO A 4 24.52 -37.60 86.27
C PRO A 4 26.02 -37.41 86.01
N ALA A 5 26.31 -37.33 84.71
CA ALA A 5 27.60 -37.11 84.08
C ALA A 5 28.13 -35.67 84.23
N SER A 6 29.45 -35.58 84.11
CA SER A 6 30.29 -34.38 84.14
C SER A 6 30.00 -33.40 83.00
N LYS A 7 30.07 -32.09 83.30
CA LYS A 7 30.07 -31.00 82.31
C LYS A 7 31.49 -30.79 81.75
N PRO A 8 31.65 -30.56 80.43
CA PRO A 8 32.83 -29.89 79.90
C PRO A 8 32.56 -28.44 79.50
N SER A 9 33.58 -27.63 79.76
CA SER A 9 33.74 -26.20 79.51
C SER A 9 33.67 -25.83 78.01
N ARG A 10 32.95 -24.75 77.68
CA ARG A 10 32.88 -24.20 76.32
C ARG A 10 34.01 -23.17 76.11
N ASN A 11 34.86 -23.44 75.13
CA ASN A 11 35.89 -22.52 74.62
C ASN A 11 35.28 -21.57 73.55
N PRO A 12 35.28 -20.24 73.73
CA PRO A 12 34.70 -19.31 72.78
C PRO A 12 35.76 -18.82 71.78
N GLY A 13 35.82 -19.42 70.60
CA GLY A 13 36.80 -18.93 69.60
C GLY A 13 36.78 -19.53 68.21
N ARG A 14 35.89 -20.48 67.89
CA ARG A 14 35.81 -21.07 66.55
C ARG A 14 34.66 -20.45 65.76
N ARG A 15 34.89 -19.27 65.17
CA ARG A 15 33.94 -18.73 64.18
C ARG A 15 34.00 -19.60 62.92
N SER A 16 32.85 -20.19 62.63
CA SER A 16 32.59 -21.07 61.50
C SER A 16 32.78 -20.33 60.18
N ARG A 17 33.50 -20.95 59.25
CA ARG A 17 33.76 -20.50 57.87
C ARG A 17 32.52 -20.52 56.96
N ALA A 18 31.31 -20.56 57.55
CA ALA A 18 30.04 -20.82 56.86
C ALA A 18 29.21 -19.55 56.55
N GLU A 19 29.76 -18.35 56.75
CA GLU A 19 29.03 -17.09 56.55
C GLU A 19 29.34 -16.36 55.23
N ILE A 20 30.15 -16.98 54.36
CA ILE A 20 30.54 -16.39 53.06
C ILE A 20 29.54 -16.77 51.93
N GLY A 21 28.55 -17.62 52.19
CA GLY A 21 27.78 -18.30 51.14
C GLY A 21 26.36 -17.82 50.85
N ARG A 22 25.87 -16.71 51.42
CA ARG A 22 24.42 -16.39 51.40
C ARG A 22 23.98 -15.09 50.73
N GLN A 23 24.84 -14.44 49.95
CA GLN A 23 24.49 -13.18 49.24
C GLN A 23 24.49 -13.30 47.70
N GLY A 24 24.65 -14.50 47.14
CA GLY A 24 24.87 -14.69 45.69
C GLY A 24 23.76 -15.38 44.89
N ARG A 25 22.51 -15.49 45.37
CA ARG A 25 21.49 -16.32 44.69
C ARG A 25 20.14 -15.68 44.36
N ALA A 26 19.87 -14.45 44.80
CA ALA A 26 18.56 -13.83 44.56
C ALA A 26 18.49 -12.86 43.37
N MET A 27 19.61 -12.63 42.65
CA MET A 27 19.68 -11.59 41.62
C MET A 27 19.91 -12.14 40.20
N ILE A 28 19.39 -13.33 39.86
CA ILE A 28 19.52 -13.87 38.48
C ILE A 28 18.19 -14.43 37.92
N PHE A 29 17.07 -14.40 38.66
CA PHE A 29 15.78 -14.95 38.21
C PHE A 29 14.69 -13.93 37.90
N LEU A 30 15.06 -12.68 37.58
CA LEU A 30 14.10 -11.69 37.07
C LEU A 30 14.56 -11.11 35.72
N THR A 31 14.99 -11.97 34.80
CA THR A 31 15.71 -11.54 33.58
C THR A 31 15.14 -12.07 32.26
N SER A 32 14.07 -12.89 32.24
CA SER A 32 13.54 -13.43 30.97
C SER A 32 12.09 -13.08 30.66
N LYS A 33 11.15 -13.22 31.60
CA LYS A 33 9.70 -13.04 31.31
C LYS A 33 9.32 -11.61 30.94
N THR A 34 9.94 -10.61 31.57
CA THR A 34 9.69 -9.18 31.31
C THR A 34 10.35 -8.72 30.01
N ARG A 35 11.49 -9.30 29.62
CA ARG A 35 12.15 -8.99 28.34
C ARG A 35 11.39 -9.58 27.15
N ILE A 36 10.86 -10.80 27.28
CA ILE A 36 10.01 -11.42 26.25
C ILE A 36 8.72 -10.62 26.09
N ALA A 37 8.06 -10.23 27.18
CA ALA A 37 6.83 -9.43 27.10
C ALA A 37 7.07 -8.07 26.43
N VAL A 38 8.14 -7.34 26.78
CA VAL A 38 8.47 -6.06 26.14
C VAL A 38 8.87 -6.23 24.67
N SER A 39 9.62 -7.28 24.31
CA SER A 39 9.97 -7.56 22.91
C SER A 39 8.76 -7.96 22.07
N VAL A 40 7.82 -8.74 22.62
CA VAL A 40 6.57 -9.12 21.94
C VAL A 40 5.66 -7.91 21.75
N THR A 41 5.54 -7.03 22.74
CA THR A 41 4.77 -5.77 22.60
C THR A 41 5.43 -4.79 21.63
N LEU A 42 6.77 -4.72 21.58
CA LEU A 42 7.49 -3.88 20.61
C LEU A 42 7.38 -4.44 19.17
N LEU A 43 7.42 -5.76 18.99
CA LEU A 43 7.21 -6.44 17.70
C LEU A 43 5.76 -6.35 17.22
N LEU A 44 4.77 -6.42 18.11
CA LEU A 44 3.36 -6.16 17.75
C LEU A 44 3.09 -4.68 17.45
N GLY A 45 3.74 -3.75 18.17
CA GLY A 45 3.61 -2.31 17.92
C GLY A 45 4.29 -1.85 16.63
N LEU A 46 5.41 -2.46 16.25
CA LEU A 46 6.12 -2.15 14.99
C LEU A 46 5.39 -2.70 13.76
N GLY A 47 4.59 -3.76 13.90
CA GLY A 47 3.72 -4.28 12.84
C GLY A 47 2.51 -3.39 12.52
N LEU A 48 2.14 -2.47 13.41
CA LEU A 48 1.04 -1.51 13.23
C LEU A 48 1.47 -0.21 12.52
N LEU A 49 2.76 0.02 12.33
CA LEU A 49 3.30 0.99 11.37
C LEU A 49 3.33 0.40 9.96
N GLY A 50 2.40 -0.54 9.67
CA GLY A 50 2.16 -1.04 8.34
C GLY A 50 1.98 0.15 7.42
N SER A 51 2.87 0.24 6.43
CA SER A 51 2.92 1.26 5.40
C SER A 51 1.50 1.74 5.09
N ALA A 52 1.17 2.97 5.48
CA ALA A 52 0.07 3.67 4.86
C ALA A 52 0.50 3.82 3.41
N PHE A 53 0.22 2.79 2.59
CA PHE A 53 0.42 2.85 1.16
C PHE A 53 -0.32 4.10 0.73
N ALA A 54 0.45 5.13 0.33
CA ALA A 54 -0.12 6.37 -0.13
C ALA A 54 -1.17 6.02 -1.18
N ALA A 55 -2.40 6.51 -0.98
CA ALA A 55 -3.49 6.23 -1.89
C ALA A 55 -3.04 6.57 -3.32
N LYS A 56 -3.34 5.68 -4.27
CA LYS A 56 -2.99 5.92 -5.68
C LYS A 56 -3.61 7.25 -6.11
N PRO A 57 -2.86 8.12 -6.81
CA PRO A 57 -3.44 9.31 -7.40
C PRO A 57 -4.60 8.94 -8.33
N ARG A 58 -5.75 9.58 -8.12
CA ARG A 58 -6.93 9.48 -8.98
C ARG A 58 -6.71 10.30 -10.25
N VAL A 59 -6.97 9.73 -11.42
CA VAL A 59 -6.74 10.40 -12.70
C VAL A 59 -7.89 10.18 -13.67
N ILE A 60 -8.31 11.27 -14.30
CA ILE A 60 -9.17 11.26 -15.49
C ILE A 60 -8.37 11.89 -16.62
N VAL A 61 -8.29 11.22 -17.76
CA VAL A 61 -7.55 11.69 -18.93
C VAL A 61 -8.53 12.13 -20.00
N LEU A 62 -8.40 13.37 -20.46
CA LEU A 62 -9.07 13.89 -21.65
C LEU A 62 -8.02 14.00 -22.75
N THR A 63 -8.31 13.46 -23.94
CA THR A 63 -7.35 13.43 -25.05
C THR A 63 -8.08 13.58 -26.38
N ASP A 64 -7.50 14.30 -27.32
CA ASP A 64 -7.89 14.33 -28.72
C ASP A 64 -7.18 13.25 -29.55
N ILE A 65 -6.98 12.07 -28.95
CA ILE A 65 -6.31 10.90 -29.52
C ILE A 65 -6.63 10.65 -31.00
N GLY A 66 -5.57 10.43 -31.78
CA GLY A 66 -5.63 10.28 -33.23
C GLY A 66 -5.56 11.60 -33.99
N GLY A 67 -5.29 12.71 -33.29
CA GLY A 67 -4.85 13.97 -33.90
C GLY A 67 -3.37 13.87 -34.23
N ASP A 68 -2.56 13.59 -33.20
CA ASP A 68 -1.13 13.35 -33.30
C ASP A 68 -0.73 11.98 -32.70
N PRO A 69 0.44 11.43 -33.06
CA PRO A 69 0.90 10.14 -32.54
C PRO A 69 1.23 10.14 -31.03
N ASP A 70 1.48 11.30 -30.44
CA ASP A 70 1.93 11.43 -29.04
C ASP A 70 0.82 11.13 -28.01
N ASP A 71 -0.44 11.45 -28.30
CA ASP A 71 -1.59 11.03 -27.50
C ASP A 71 -1.67 9.49 -27.41
N GLU A 72 -1.42 8.81 -28.52
CA GLU A 72 -1.46 7.35 -28.58
C GLU A 72 -0.30 6.72 -27.81
N GLN A 73 0.90 7.29 -27.95
CA GLN A 73 2.10 6.86 -27.22
C GLN A 73 1.96 7.11 -25.71
N SER A 74 1.42 8.27 -25.34
CA SER A 74 1.15 8.63 -23.94
C SER A 74 0.07 7.72 -23.34
N MET A 75 -0.96 7.32 -24.11
CA MET A 75 -1.94 6.33 -23.68
C MET A 75 -1.30 4.96 -23.42
N VAL A 76 -0.41 4.48 -24.30
CA VAL A 76 0.34 3.24 -24.04
C VAL A 76 1.15 3.34 -22.75
N ARG A 77 1.84 4.47 -22.54
CA ARG A 77 2.62 4.70 -21.32
C ARG A 77 1.73 4.72 -20.07
N LEU A 78 0.58 5.38 -20.13
CA LEU A 78 -0.39 5.41 -19.04
C LEU A 78 -0.82 3.98 -18.65
N LEU A 79 -1.19 3.16 -19.63
CA LEU A 79 -1.70 1.80 -19.39
C LEU A 79 -0.65 0.89 -18.72
N VAL A 80 0.63 1.01 -19.08
CA VAL A 80 1.71 0.26 -18.43
C VAL A 80 2.13 0.82 -17.06
N TYR A 81 1.53 1.94 -16.62
CA TYR A 81 1.63 2.48 -15.26
C TYR A 81 0.31 2.37 -14.48
N ALA A 82 -0.70 1.69 -15.03
CA ALA A 82 -2.04 1.62 -14.42
C ALA A 82 -2.07 0.89 -13.07
N ASN A 83 -1.01 0.17 -12.69
CA ASN A 83 -0.87 -0.35 -11.32
C ASN A 83 -0.60 0.74 -10.28
N GLN A 84 -0.07 1.90 -10.67
CA GLN A 84 0.30 2.99 -9.76
C GLN A 84 -0.75 4.11 -9.70
N LEU A 85 -1.76 4.05 -10.57
CA LEU A 85 -2.79 5.07 -10.72
C LEU A 85 -4.16 4.48 -10.46
N ASP A 86 -5.06 5.30 -9.93
CA ASP A 86 -6.49 4.99 -9.93
C ASP A 86 -7.11 5.71 -11.13
N ILE A 87 -7.19 5.02 -12.26
CA ILE A 87 -7.74 5.59 -13.49
C ILE A 87 -9.26 5.55 -13.38
N GLU A 88 -9.89 6.71 -13.51
CA GLU A 88 -11.34 6.85 -13.36
C GLU A 88 -12.03 7.21 -14.66
N GLY A 89 -11.29 7.70 -15.66
CA GLY A 89 -11.85 8.03 -16.96
C GLY A 89 -10.79 8.13 -18.06
N LEU A 90 -11.14 7.61 -19.23
CA LEU A 90 -10.37 7.75 -20.47
C LEU A 90 -11.30 8.36 -21.53
N ILE A 91 -11.24 9.69 -21.68
CA ILE A 91 -12.25 10.45 -22.40
C ILE A 91 -11.66 10.98 -23.71
N ALA A 92 -12.20 10.52 -24.84
CA ALA A 92 -11.87 11.10 -26.14
C ALA A 92 -12.62 12.43 -26.32
N THR A 93 -11.92 13.52 -26.60
CA THR A 93 -12.51 14.84 -26.85
C THR A 93 -11.91 15.50 -28.10
N THR A 94 -12.18 16.78 -28.33
CA THR A 94 -11.65 17.53 -29.47
C THR A 94 -10.66 18.58 -29.01
N SER A 95 -9.84 19.06 -29.95
CA SER A 95 -8.88 20.14 -29.76
C SER A 95 -8.90 21.07 -30.96
N THR A 96 -8.05 22.11 -30.95
CA THR A 96 -7.77 22.94 -32.14
C THR A 96 -7.34 22.13 -33.36
N TRP A 97 -6.62 21.04 -33.15
CA TRP A 97 -5.95 20.24 -34.17
C TRP A 97 -6.81 19.06 -34.63
N LYS A 98 -7.77 18.62 -33.80
CA LYS A 98 -8.70 17.55 -34.15
C LYS A 98 -10.13 17.84 -33.74
N ARG A 99 -11.04 17.83 -34.73
CA ARG A 99 -12.47 18.17 -34.57
C ARG A 99 -13.42 16.97 -34.54
N SER A 100 -12.89 15.75 -34.52
CA SER A 100 -13.67 14.51 -34.46
C SER A 100 -13.33 13.72 -33.22
N LEU A 101 -14.26 12.92 -32.72
CA LEU A 101 -14.01 12.02 -31.60
C LEU A 101 -13.41 10.69 -32.10
N SER A 102 -12.56 10.07 -31.29
CA SER A 102 -11.99 8.75 -31.60
C SER A 102 -11.84 7.87 -30.35
N PRO A 103 -12.91 7.61 -29.59
CA PRO A 103 -12.86 6.70 -28.43
C PRO A 103 -12.39 5.29 -28.82
N ASP A 104 -12.68 4.84 -30.04
CA ASP A 104 -12.22 3.54 -30.56
C ASP A 104 -10.69 3.42 -30.55
N ARG A 105 -9.96 4.53 -30.71
CA ARG A 105 -8.50 4.51 -30.59
C ARG A 105 -8.08 4.19 -29.16
N ILE A 106 -8.76 4.73 -28.15
CA ILE A 106 -8.50 4.36 -26.74
C ILE A 106 -8.80 2.87 -26.54
N THR A 107 -9.96 2.41 -27.01
CA THR A 107 -10.38 1.00 -26.94
C THR A 107 -9.34 0.07 -27.58
N GLU A 108 -8.79 0.43 -28.74
CA GLU A 108 -7.72 -0.33 -29.40
C GLU A 108 -6.48 -0.48 -28.51
N ARG A 109 -6.05 0.58 -27.81
CA ARG A 109 -4.89 0.52 -26.90
C ARG A 109 -5.21 -0.29 -25.64
N VAL A 110 -6.43 -0.21 -25.11
CA VAL A 110 -6.89 -1.06 -24.00
C VAL A 110 -6.90 -2.53 -24.41
N ASN A 111 -7.34 -2.84 -25.63
CA ASN A 111 -7.31 -4.20 -26.17
C ASN A 111 -5.88 -4.70 -26.35
N ALA A 112 -4.94 -3.85 -26.79
CA ALA A 112 -3.53 -4.19 -26.85
C ALA A 112 -2.93 -4.43 -25.44
N TYR A 113 -3.29 -3.59 -24.47
CA TYR A 113 -2.93 -3.77 -23.06
C TYR A 113 -3.40 -5.13 -22.52
N ALA A 114 -4.61 -5.57 -22.87
CA ALA A 114 -5.15 -6.87 -22.47
C ALA A 114 -4.22 -8.04 -22.84
N GLN A 115 -3.57 -7.97 -24.01
CA GLN A 115 -2.65 -9.00 -24.49
C GLN A 115 -1.37 -9.10 -23.67
N VAL A 116 -0.88 -7.96 -23.14
CA VAL A 116 0.37 -7.90 -22.35
C VAL A 116 0.15 -7.97 -20.84
N ARG A 117 -1.09 -7.72 -20.37
CA ARG A 117 -1.45 -7.75 -18.95
C ARG A 117 -1.02 -9.02 -18.21
N PRO A 118 -1.14 -10.26 -18.76
CA PRO A 118 -0.65 -11.45 -18.08
C PRO A 118 0.86 -11.39 -17.77
N SER A 119 1.65 -10.74 -18.62
CA SER A 119 3.07 -10.52 -18.35
C SER A 119 3.30 -9.45 -17.29
N LEU A 120 2.55 -8.34 -17.33
CA LEU A 120 2.61 -7.27 -16.33
C LEU A 120 2.27 -7.75 -14.92
N LEU A 121 1.27 -8.65 -14.79
CA LEU A 121 0.87 -9.25 -13.53
C LEU A 121 1.95 -10.09 -12.86
N ARG A 122 2.97 -10.55 -13.60
CA ARG A 122 4.14 -11.22 -13.00
C ARG A 122 5.04 -10.25 -12.23
N HIS A 123 4.94 -8.95 -12.51
CA HIS A 123 5.74 -7.91 -11.86
C HIS A 123 4.99 -7.21 -10.73
N ASP A 124 3.67 -7.03 -10.87
CA ASP A 124 2.82 -6.40 -9.85
C ASP A 124 1.37 -6.87 -10.00
N PRO A 125 0.68 -7.36 -8.96
CA PRO A 125 -0.73 -7.77 -9.05
C PRO A 125 -1.71 -6.60 -9.20
N GLY A 126 -1.27 -5.36 -8.97
CA GLY A 126 -2.09 -4.15 -8.93
C GLY A 126 -2.59 -3.63 -10.28
N TYR A 127 -2.26 -4.30 -11.39
CA TYR A 127 -2.70 -3.92 -12.73
C TYR A 127 -4.21 -4.20 -12.96
N PRO A 128 -5.02 -3.19 -13.33
CA PRO A 128 -6.47 -3.35 -13.52
C PRO A 128 -6.80 -4.25 -14.71
N THR A 129 -8.02 -4.78 -14.76
CA THR A 129 -8.47 -5.58 -15.91
C THR A 129 -8.72 -4.69 -17.13
N ALA A 130 -8.59 -5.26 -18.33
CA ALA A 130 -8.90 -4.52 -19.55
C ALA A 130 -10.40 -4.20 -19.65
N GLU A 131 -11.26 -5.07 -19.11
CA GLU A 131 -12.70 -4.86 -19.02
C GLU A 131 -13.01 -3.64 -18.13
N HIS A 132 -12.32 -3.51 -17.00
CA HIS A 132 -12.44 -2.34 -16.13
C HIS A 132 -12.01 -1.08 -16.86
N LEU A 133 -10.79 -1.04 -17.41
CA LEU A 133 -10.30 0.12 -18.17
C LEU A 133 -11.21 0.47 -19.35
N GLY A 134 -11.72 -0.53 -20.07
CA GLY A 134 -12.66 -0.37 -21.18
C GLY A 134 -13.97 0.27 -20.75
N SER A 135 -14.48 -0.06 -19.55
CA SER A 135 -15.71 0.54 -19.00
C SER A 135 -15.58 2.06 -18.72
N LEU A 136 -14.35 2.54 -18.55
CA LEU A 136 -14.01 3.94 -18.27
C LEU A 136 -13.81 4.77 -19.55
N VAL A 137 -13.81 4.12 -20.73
CA VAL A 137 -13.72 4.81 -22.01
C VAL A 137 -15.03 5.53 -22.29
N LYS A 138 -14.97 6.86 -22.45
CA LYS A 138 -16.15 7.71 -22.76
C LYS A 138 -15.86 8.70 -23.88
N SER A 139 -16.94 9.22 -24.44
CA SER A 139 -16.89 10.35 -25.36
C SER A 139 -17.11 11.67 -24.62
N GLY A 140 -16.19 12.61 -24.83
CA GLY A 140 -16.25 13.99 -24.38
C GLY A 140 -17.01 14.90 -25.36
N GLN A 141 -16.68 16.19 -25.36
CA GLN A 141 -17.36 17.16 -26.23
C GLN A 141 -17.01 16.93 -27.72
N PRO A 142 -18.01 16.78 -28.61
CA PRO A 142 -17.78 16.55 -30.04
C PRO A 142 -17.47 17.84 -30.82
N GLY A 143 -17.73 19.01 -30.22
CA GLY A 143 -17.37 20.30 -30.80
C GLY A 143 -16.29 21.02 -29.98
N TYR A 144 -15.87 22.19 -30.48
CA TYR A 144 -14.68 22.87 -29.97
C TYR A 144 -14.96 23.97 -28.96
N GLY A 145 -14.21 23.92 -27.87
CA GLY A 145 -14.08 25.01 -26.91
C GLY A 145 -15.40 25.38 -26.25
N MET A 146 -15.54 26.64 -25.84
CA MET A 146 -16.71 27.11 -25.09
C MET A 146 -18.00 27.09 -25.91
N ALA A 147 -17.91 27.08 -27.25
CA ALA A 147 -19.08 26.90 -28.11
C ALA A 147 -19.77 25.54 -27.88
N SER A 148 -19.07 24.57 -27.32
CA SER A 148 -19.59 23.24 -26.97
C SER A 148 -19.86 23.05 -25.47
N VAL A 149 -19.87 24.14 -24.70
CA VAL A 149 -20.24 24.14 -23.28
C VAL A 149 -21.58 24.87 -23.10
N GLY A 150 -22.36 24.46 -22.10
CA GLY A 150 -23.64 25.07 -21.74
C GLY A 150 -24.78 24.05 -21.61
N ASP A 151 -25.99 24.57 -21.39
CA ASP A 151 -27.18 23.77 -21.15
C ASP A 151 -27.46 22.81 -22.30
N GLY A 152 -27.82 21.57 -21.95
CA GLY A 152 -28.11 20.51 -22.91
C GLY A 152 -26.88 19.90 -23.61
N LYS A 153 -25.66 20.29 -23.23
CA LYS A 153 -24.42 19.78 -23.85
C LYS A 153 -23.65 18.76 -23.00
N SER A 154 -24.28 18.18 -21.97
CA SER A 154 -23.63 17.15 -21.15
C SER A 154 -23.36 15.89 -21.96
N THR A 155 -22.11 15.45 -21.97
CA THR A 155 -21.63 14.21 -22.59
C THR A 155 -21.40 13.14 -21.53
N ASP A 156 -21.23 11.89 -21.97
CA ASP A 156 -20.87 10.78 -21.08
C ASP A 156 -19.56 11.08 -20.34
N GLY A 157 -18.57 11.65 -21.02
CA GLY A 157 -17.31 12.07 -20.41
C GLY A 157 -17.51 13.18 -19.36
N SER A 158 -18.37 14.17 -19.63
CA SER A 158 -18.63 15.23 -18.64
C SER A 158 -19.38 14.74 -17.42
N ARG A 159 -20.30 13.77 -17.58
CA ARG A 159 -21.00 13.14 -16.46
C ARG A 159 -20.02 12.35 -15.58
N LEU A 160 -19.16 11.55 -16.21
CA LEU A 160 -18.12 10.80 -15.50
C LEU A 160 -17.21 11.69 -14.65
N ILE A 161 -16.88 12.90 -15.09
CA ILE A 161 -16.05 13.84 -14.31
C ILE A 161 -16.76 14.36 -13.05
N VAL A 162 -18.10 14.43 -13.07
CA VAL A 162 -18.90 15.03 -11.99
C VAL A 162 -19.32 13.99 -10.94
N ASP A 163 -19.59 12.76 -11.37
CA ASP A 163 -20.05 11.65 -10.52
C ASP A 163 -18.95 11.15 -9.55
#